data_AF-K9UHM4-F1
#
_entry.id   AF-K9UHM4-F1
#
_cell.length_a   1.000
_cell.length_b   1.000
_cell.length_c   1.000
_cell.angle_alpha   90.00
_cell.angle_beta   90.00
_cell.angle_gamma   90.00
#
_symmetry.space_group_name_H-M   'P 1'
#
loop_
_entity.id
_entity.type
_entity.pdbx_description
1 polymer ?
#
loop_
_entity_poly.entity_id
_entity_poly.type
_entity_poly.pdbx_seq_one_letter_code
_entity_poly.pdbx_strand_id
1 'polypeptide(L)' 'MTPVVQDFLTTFDRLTDSERLDLASEILKRIAYLDFPPLSDDNLVLISEEIFLQLDEEESAY' A
#
# COMPACT_ATOMS: atom_id res chain seq x y z
N MET A 1 -3.57 -7.93 -11.55
CA MET A 1 -3.66 -8.26 -10.11
C MET A 1 -3.72 -9.77 -9.91
N THR A 2 -3.03 -10.32 -8.90
CA THR A 2 -3.06 -11.77 -8.64
C THR A 2 -4.29 -12.16 -7.82
N PRO A 3 -4.82 -13.39 -7.95
CA PRO A 3 -5.99 -13.85 -7.20
C PRO A 3 -5.84 -13.69 -5.68
N VAL A 4 -4.63 -13.92 -5.19
CA VAL A 4 -4.27 -13.79 -3.76
C VAL A 4 -4.45 -12.36 -3.26
N VAL A 5 -4.06 -11.37 -4.07
CA VAL A 5 -4.20 -9.95 -3.70
C VAL A 5 -5.68 -9.54 -3.72
N GLN A 6 -6.45 -10.08 -4.66
CA GLN A 6 -7.88 -9.77 -4.75
C GLN A 6 -8.70 -10.37 -3.61
N ASP A 7 -8.39 -11.61 -3.20
CA ASP A 7 -8.99 -12.25 -2.02
C ASP A 7 -8.61 -11.52 -0.73
N PHE A 8 -7.36 -11.06 -0.62
CA PHE A 8 -6.91 -10.24 0.51
C PHE A 8 -7.70 -8.93 0.62
N LEU A 9 -7.81 -8.17 -0.47
CA LEU A 9 -8.56 -6.90 -0.48
C LEU A 9 -10.05 -7.13 -0.20
N THR A 10 -10.65 -8.16 -0.79
CA THR A 10 -12.07 -8.50 -0.56
C THR A 10 -12.33 -8.90 0.89
N THR A 11 -11.39 -9.60 1.52
CA THR A 11 -11.47 -9.98 2.93
C THR A 11 -11.33 -8.76 3.84
N PHE A 12 -10.41 -7.86 3.49
CA PHE A 12 -10.22 -6.59 4.19
C PHE A 12 -11.47 -5.69 4.11
N ASP A 13 -12.11 -5.60 2.95
CA ASP A 13 -13.32 -4.79 2.76
C ASP A 13 -14.49 -5.28 3.60
N ARG A 14 -14.53 -6.58 3.91
CA ARG A 14 -15.58 -7.21 4.72
C ARG A 14 -15.36 -7.11 6.22
N LEU A 15 -14.24 -6.57 6.67
CA LEU A 15 -13.97 -6.35 8.09
C LEU A 15 -14.96 -5.34 8.68
N THR A 16 -15.47 -5.66 9.86
CA THR A 16 -16.25 -4.73 10.68
C THR A 16 -15.38 -3.59 11.19
N ASP A 17 -16.00 -2.49 11.62
CA ASP A 17 -15.27 -1.33 12.14
C ASP A 17 -14.33 -1.69 13.31
N SER A 18 -14.75 -2.63 14.17
CA SER A 18 -13.91 -3.13 15.27
C SER A 18 -12.67 -3.88 14.76
N GLU A 19 -12.85 -4.78 13.79
CA GLU A 19 -11.75 -5.56 13.23
C GLU A 19 -10.78 -4.67 12.43
N ARG A 20 -11.29 -3.63 11.76
CA ARG A 20 -10.46 -2.62 11.08
C ARG A 20 -9.62 -1.83 12.07
N LEU A 21 -10.18 -1.46 13.22
CA LEU A 21 -9.44 -0.76 14.30
C LEU A 21 -8.36 -1.64 14.91
N ASP A 22 -8.65 -2.91 15.17
CA ASP A 22 -7.67 -3.87 15.67
C ASP A 22 -6.52 -4.08 14.68
N LEU A 23 -6.85 -4.21 13.40
CA LEU A 23 -5.86 -4.34 12.33
C LEU A 23 -5.01 -3.07 12.19
N ALA A 24 -5.62 -1.89 12.23
CA ALA A 24 -4.89 -0.62 12.22
C ALA A 24 -3.95 -0.50 13.42
N SER A 25 -4.38 -0.94 14.61
CA SER A 25 -3.54 -0.99 15.80
C SER A 25 -2.34 -1.91 15.63
N GLU A 26 -2.53 -3.11 15.06
CA GLU A 26 -1.41 -4.03 14.76
C GLU A 26 -0.46 -3.52 13.68
N ILE A 27 -0.98 -2.83 12.65
CA ILE A 27 -0.15 -2.15 11.65
C ILE A 27 0.69 -1.07 12.31
N LEU A 28 0.09 -0.21 13.13
CA LEU A 28 0.78 0.86 13.83
C LEU A 28 1.84 0.32 14.80
N LYS A 29 1.55 -0.77 15.54
CA LYS A 29 2.53 -1.45 16.38
C LYS A 29 3.70 -1.98 15.57
N ARG A 30 3.45 -2.63 14.43
CA ARG A 30 4.52 -3.13 13.55
C ARG A 30 5.35 -2.01 12.96
N ILE A 31 4.72 -0.92 12.53
CA ILE A 31 5.41 0.27 11.99
C ILE A 31 6.24 0.96 13.09
N ALA A 32 5.75 1.00 14.33
CA ALA A 32 6.50 1.61 15.45
C ALA A 32 7.85 0.93 15.74
N TYR A 33 8.02 -0.33 15.33
CA TYR A 33 9.31 -1.05 15.42
C TYR A 33 10.09 -1.10 14.12
N LEU A 34 9.52 -0.59 13.02
CA LEU A 34 10.21 -0.47 11.75
C LEU A 34 10.88 0.91 11.71
N ASP A 35 12.20 0.92 11.89
CA ASP A 35 13.02 2.10 11.59
C ASP A 35 13.06 2.29 10.07
N PHE A 36 12.05 2.99 9.55
CA PHE A 36 12.12 3.49 8.19
C PHE A 36 13.04 4.71 8.17
N PRO A 37 14.04 4.77 7.28
CA PRO A 37 14.77 6.01 7.08
C PRO A 37 13.75 7.10 6.70
N PRO A 38 13.94 8.34 7.17
CA PRO A 38 13.04 9.43 6.83
C PRO A 38 12.92 9.53 5.31
N LEU A 39 11.70 9.46 4.81
CA LEU A 39 11.41 9.59 3.38
C LEU A 39 11.65 11.05 3.00
N SER A 40 12.70 11.32 2.23
CA SER A 40 12.98 12.67 1.72
C SER A 40 12.05 13.04 0.58
N ASP A 41 11.89 14.35 0.35
CA ASP A 41 11.14 14.87 -0.79
C ASP A 41 11.70 14.36 -2.12
N ASP A 42 13.02 14.26 -2.25
CA ASP A 42 13.66 13.70 -3.45
C ASP A 42 13.26 12.22 -3.69
N ASN A 43 13.15 11.42 -2.63
CA ASN A 43 12.71 10.03 -2.73
C ASN A 43 11.23 9.95 -3.10
N LEU A 44 10.39 10.86 -2.59
CA LEU A 44 8.98 10.95 -2.98
C LEU A 44 8.82 11.27 -4.46
N VAL A 45 9.60 12.23 -4.98
CA VAL A 45 9.58 12.59 -6.41
C VAL A 45 10.00 11.38 -7.25
N LEU A 46 11.11 10.74 -6.93
CA LEU A 46 11.60 9.57 -7.68
C LEU A 46 10.59 8.42 -7.70
N ILE A 47 10.01 8.08 -6.54
CA ILE A 47 8.99 7.02 -6.43
C ILE A 47 7.75 7.41 -7.25
N SER A 48 7.35 8.68 -7.24
CA SER A 48 6.20 9.14 -8.01
C SER A 48 6.43 9.01 -9.51
N GLU A 49 7.62 9.39 -10.01
CA GLU A 49 7.97 9.27 -11.44
C GLU A 49 7.94 7.80 -11.90
N GLU A 50 8.45 6.88 -11.08
CA GLU A 50 8.41 5.44 -11.36
C GLU A 50 6.98 4.90 -11.44
N ILE A 51 6.11 5.32 -10.52
CA ILE A 51 4.69 4.93 -10.51
C ILE A 51 3.97 5.49 -11.75
N PHE A 52 4.18 6.76 -12.09
CA PHE A 52 3.56 7.37 -13.27
C PHE A 52 3.99 6.68 -14.55
N LEU A 53 5.28 6.37 -14.69
CA LEU A 53 5.80 5.64 -15.85
C LEU A 53 5.16 4.26 -16.00
N GLN A 54 5.03 3.51 -14.90
CA GLN A 54 4.38 2.20 -14.92
C GLN A 54 2.91 2.31 -15.34
N LEU A 55 2.19 3.32 -14.84
CA LEU A 55 0.79 3.54 -15.19
C LEU A 55 0.61 3.92 -16.66
N ASP A 56 1.49 4.76 -17.20
CA ASP A 56 1.50 5.12 -18.62
C ASP A 56 1.75 3.88 -19.51
N GLU A 57 2.67 3.02 -19.11
CA GLU A 57 2.94 1.75 -19.80
C GLU A 57 1.71 0.82 -19.78
N GLU A 58 1.06 0.68 -18.62
CA GLU A 58 -0.17 -0.10 -18.47
C GLU A 58 -1.32 0.46 -19.32
N GLU A 59 -1.48 1.79 -19.39
CA GLU A 59 -2.49 2.44 -20.24
C GLU A 59 -2.20 2.26 -21.74
N SER A 60 -0.93 2.33 -22.13
CA SER A 60 -0.52 2.15 -23.53
C SER A 60 -0.69 0.71 -24.05
N ALA A 61 -0.70 -0.27 -23.14
CA ALA A 61 -0.85 -1.68 -23.43
C ALA A 61 -2.33 -2.15 -23.50
N TYR A 62 -3.28 -1.24 -23.23
CA TYR A 62 -4.72 -1.49 -23.19
C TYR A 62 -5.44 -1.03 -24.47
#